data_AF-A0A5N6KAY6-F1
#
_entry.id   AF-A0A5N6KAY6-F1
#
_cell.length_a   1.000
_cell.length_b   1.000
_cell.length_c   1.000
_cell.angle_alpha   90.00
_cell.angle_beta   90.00
_cell.angle_gamma   90.00
#
_symmetry.space_group_name_H-M   'P 1'
#
loop_
_entity.id
_entity.type
_entity.pdbx_description
1 polymer ?
#
loop_
_entity_poly.entity_id
_entity_poly.type
_entity_poly.pdbx_seq_one_letter_code
_entity_poly.pdbx_strand_id
1 'polypeptide(L)'
;MQSKTNSSSTPAISFLGPVSSYTHQAALGCFDKEKYNYQPAISISDVFEAVQSGQVELGVVPFENSTNGAVIFTLELLADRHSLYKDVTICGEAYLDVSHCLLGYVSPADSPVMSGTCTPTTSKPSPVKPKTTPQSSLNHIQRIYTHPQAYGQCEAFLGTYLKGVERLDVSSTSRAAEIVKGDKTGTSAAIASSLAADIHRLDILAKGIEDREDNTTRFLVLRKGVDTCATKVNVAAKSMITFTIDHRTPGALADVLDCFRRYQLNLTSINSRPTKIIPFQYIFFVEFEGSKLSDPEGKVAGALENLNKYTQDWRWLGSWGDKLSPGLPFVRRMWSGGSIVFNSTRGEQLCLNNMRAACIERVVDVSIKGNEGDEKVFVNIERRVGLADTGDDPKMSSEESGAIASNTSSVSDQNYIADKRLLRKYLVDKNDNIGQASLVEMRNLVFMREKDAKSAKEERSRPPKILRPTRKPDFDVRIIPSQSLLFRFSALTFNAHAIHLDPQYCREVEGHKDLLLHGPLSLVFMISVLRSQLRPGEMIKRFDYRNLAPLYANEELRVCVGKKVDKNNKYEVWIEGKEGGYAVKGSAVVGPLDNGQQG
;
A
#
# COMPACT_ATOMS: atom_id res chain seq x y z
N MET A 1 -20.50 -49.39 -14.41
CA MET A 1 -20.74 -47.99 -14.81
C MET A 1 -21.59 -47.33 -13.74
N GLN A 2 -20.96 -46.71 -12.74
CA GLN A 2 -21.69 -45.87 -11.76
C GLN A 2 -21.65 -44.43 -12.26
N SER A 3 -22.84 -43.93 -12.56
CA SER A 3 -23.15 -42.57 -12.93
C SER A 3 -22.60 -41.59 -11.88
N LYS A 4 -21.59 -40.81 -12.25
CA LYS A 4 -21.23 -39.58 -11.54
C LYS A 4 -22.25 -38.52 -11.93
N THR A 5 -23.19 -38.25 -11.04
CA THR A 5 -24.02 -37.05 -11.11
C THR A 5 -23.12 -35.83 -10.86
N ASN A 6 -22.67 -35.19 -11.95
CA ASN A 6 -22.07 -33.85 -11.89
C ASN A 6 -23.18 -32.86 -11.48
N SER A 7 -23.25 -32.51 -10.19
CA SER A 7 -23.97 -31.30 -9.77
C SER A 7 -23.09 -30.10 -10.09
N SER A 8 -23.28 -29.49 -11.25
CA SER A 8 -22.65 -28.23 -11.65
C SER A 8 -23.28 -27.04 -10.90
N SER A 9 -23.25 -27.05 -9.57
CA SER A 9 -23.62 -25.89 -8.76
C SER A 9 -22.41 -24.98 -8.63
N THR A 10 -22.53 -23.74 -9.07
CA THR A 10 -21.52 -22.69 -8.85
C THR A 10 -21.19 -22.61 -7.36
N PRO A 11 -19.92 -22.74 -6.96
CA PRO A 11 -19.54 -22.71 -5.55
C PRO A 11 -19.91 -21.38 -4.89
N ALA A 12 -20.22 -21.42 -3.61
CA ALA A 12 -20.69 -20.24 -2.86
C ALA A 12 -19.64 -19.70 -1.89
N ILE A 13 -19.63 -18.38 -1.72
CA ILE A 13 -18.81 -17.66 -0.74
C ILE A 13 -19.76 -16.92 0.21
N SER A 14 -19.69 -17.25 1.50
CA SER A 14 -20.39 -16.48 2.53
C SER A 14 -19.51 -15.31 3.00
N PHE A 15 -20.12 -14.17 3.31
CA PHE A 15 -19.40 -13.01 3.85
C PHE A 15 -20.26 -12.27 4.87
N LEU A 16 -19.64 -11.58 5.83
CA LEU A 16 -20.37 -10.71 6.75
C LEU A 16 -21.08 -9.58 5.99
N GLY A 17 -22.40 -9.68 5.91
CA GLY A 17 -23.25 -8.77 5.16
C GLY A 17 -23.48 -7.42 5.83
N PRO A 18 -24.41 -6.62 5.29
CA PRO A 18 -25.22 -6.91 4.10
C PRO A 18 -24.44 -6.71 2.78
N VAL A 19 -25.10 -6.93 1.64
CA VAL A 19 -24.53 -6.61 0.31
C VAL A 19 -24.05 -5.16 0.29
N SER A 20 -22.91 -4.92 -0.35
CA SER A 20 -22.13 -3.66 -0.38
C SER A 20 -21.26 -3.36 0.85
N SER A 21 -21.18 -4.27 1.82
CA SER A 21 -20.28 -4.11 2.97
C SER A 21 -18.80 -4.10 2.55
N TYR A 22 -17.93 -3.60 3.42
CA TYR A 22 -16.48 -3.71 3.22
C TYR A 22 -16.04 -5.18 3.10
N THR A 23 -16.68 -6.10 3.83
CA THR A 23 -16.44 -7.54 3.68
C THR A 23 -16.88 -8.07 2.31
N HIS A 24 -18.01 -7.59 1.77
CA HIS A 24 -18.44 -7.91 0.41
C HIS A 24 -17.41 -7.41 -0.61
N GLN A 25 -16.93 -6.18 -0.46
CA GLN A 25 -15.90 -5.61 -1.33
C GLN A 25 -14.59 -6.39 -1.27
N ALA A 26 -14.17 -6.82 -0.08
CA ALA A 26 -13.00 -7.68 0.09
C ALA A 26 -13.18 -9.03 -0.61
N ALA A 27 -14.35 -9.67 -0.45
CA ALA A 27 -14.67 -10.93 -1.13
C ALA A 27 -14.62 -10.79 -2.65
N LEU A 28 -15.22 -9.73 -3.21
CA LEU A 28 -15.19 -9.42 -4.64
C LEU A 28 -13.79 -9.11 -5.19
N GLY A 29 -12.89 -8.59 -4.36
CA GLY A 29 -11.50 -8.32 -4.72
C GLY A 29 -10.62 -9.58 -4.76
N CYS A 30 -10.99 -10.60 -3.98
CA CYS A 30 -10.23 -11.85 -3.88
C CYS A 30 -10.66 -12.93 -4.87
N PHE A 31 -11.94 -12.96 -5.24
CA PHE A 31 -12.52 -14.05 -6.01
C PHE A 31 -13.26 -13.53 -7.24
N ASP A 32 -13.29 -14.36 -8.28
CA ASP A 32 -13.94 -14.02 -9.55
C ASP A 32 -15.46 -14.03 -9.38
N LYS A 33 -16.12 -12.96 -9.86
CA LYS A 33 -17.58 -12.79 -9.82
C LYS A 33 -18.33 -13.84 -10.63
N GLU A 34 -17.71 -14.36 -11.68
CA GLU A 34 -18.35 -15.33 -12.59
C GLU A 34 -18.23 -16.77 -12.08
N LYS A 35 -17.27 -17.03 -11.18
CA LYS A 35 -16.97 -18.37 -10.67
C LYS A 35 -17.68 -18.70 -9.36
N TYR A 36 -18.07 -17.69 -8.58
CA TYR A 36 -18.64 -17.88 -7.25
C TYR A 36 -19.96 -17.14 -7.08
N ASN A 37 -20.88 -17.76 -6.34
CA ASN A 37 -22.07 -17.10 -5.85
C ASN A 37 -21.80 -16.46 -4.47
N TYR A 38 -22.12 -15.17 -4.30
CA TYR A 38 -21.83 -14.43 -3.08
C TYR A 38 -23.07 -14.35 -2.19
N GLN A 39 -22.97 -14.85 -0.96
CA GLN A 39 -24.09 -14.96 -0.02
C GLN A 39 -23.83 -14.12 1.24
N PRO A 40 -24.62 -13.05 1.49
CA PRO A 40 -24.48 -12.27 2.70
C PRO A 40 -24.98 -13.07 3.92
N ALA A 41 -24.19 -13.07 4.99
CA ALA A 41 -24.55 -13.57 6.31
C ALA A 41 -24.93 -12.41 7.25
N ILE A 42 -25.81 -12.67 8.22
CA ILE A 42 -26.25 -11.64 9.18
C ILE A 42 -25.18 -11.43 10.26
N SER A 43 -24.52 -12.51 10.68
CA SER A 43 -23.47 -12.49 11.70
C SER A 43 -22.20 -13.20 11.24
N ILE A 44 -21.08 -12.95 11.94
CA ILE A 44 -19.83 -13.70 11.72
C ILE A 44 -20.04 -15.18 12.08
N SER A 45 -20.88 -15.47 13.10
CA SER A 45 -21.22 -16.85 13.48
C SER A 45 -21.88 -17.61 12.35
N ASP A 46 -22.78 -16.96 11.60
CA ASP A 46 -23.48 -17.60 10.48
C ASP A 46 -22.50 -17.92 9.33
N VAL A 47 -21.47 -17.09 9.11
CA VAL A 47 -20.39 -17.39 8.15
C VAL A 47 -19.64 -18.65 8.59
N PHE A 48 -19.28 -18.76 9.87
CA PHE A 48 -18.62 -19.94 10.42
C PHE A 48 -19.49 -21.20 10.32
N GLU A 49 -20.78 -21.09 10.61
CA GLU A 49 -21.75 -22.20 10.51
C GLU A 49 -21.94 -22.65 9.06
N ALA A 50 -22.07 -21.72 8.11
CA ALA A 50 -22.18 -22.02 6.69
C ALA A 50 -20.93 -22.75 6.17
N VAL A 51 -19.73 -22.35 6.61
CA VAL A 51 -18.47 -23.02 6.27
C VAL A 51 -18.40 -24.39 6.93
N GLN A 52 -18.63 -24.49 8.24
CA GLN A 52 -18.55 -25.74 9.00
C GLN A 52 -19.55 -26.80 8.52
N SER A 53 -20.76 -26.40 8.12
CA SER A 53 -21.75 -27.30 7.52
C SER A 53 -21.37 -27.74 6.10
N GLY A 54 -20.54 -26.96 5.39
CA GLY A 54 -20.22 -27.16 3.97
C GLY A 54 -21.28 -26.60 3.02
N GLN A 55 -22.17 -25.74 3.52
CA GLN A 55 -23.15 -25.02 2.69
C GLN A 55 -22.47 -24.05 1.71
N VAL A 56 -21.34 -23.48 2.13
CA VAL A 56 -20.49 -22.64 1.28
C VAL A 56 -19.08 -23.22 1.20
N GLU A 57 -18.38 -22.95 0.11
CA GLU A 57 -16.99 -23.38 -0.07
C GLU A 57 -16.05 -22.52 0.77
N LEU A 58 -16.29 -21.21 0.79
CA LEU A 58 -15.46 -20.22 1.48
C LEU A 58 -16.30 -19.27 2.34
N GLY A 59 -15.71 -18.78 3.42
CA GLY A 59 -16.24 -17.70 4.25
C GLY A 59 -15.26 -16.53 4.33
N VAL A 60 -15.73 -15.29 4.23
CA VAL A 60 -14.89 -14.09 4.40
C VAL A 60 -15.33 -13.33 5.64
N VAL A 61 -14.39 -13.16 6.58
CA VAL A 61 -14.66 -12.50 7.87
C VAL A 61 -13.63 -11.41 8.15
N PRO A 62 -14.04 -10.26 8.73
CA PRO A 62 -13.08 -9.25 9.16
C PRO A 62 -12.27 -9.76 10.36
N PHE A 63 -10.99 -9.44 10.41
CA PHE A 63 -10.09 -9.93 11.44
C PHE A 63 -9.39 -8.81 12.20
N GLU A 64 -8.91 -7.78 11.51
CA GLU A 64 -8.17 -6.69 12.15
C GLU A 64 -8.34 -5.39 11.36
N ASN A 65 -8.42 -4.27 12.06
CA ASN A 65 -8.41 -2.94 11.46
C ASN A 65 -7.20 -2.17 11.98
N SER A 66 -6.47 -1.52 11.08
CA SER A 66 -5.26 -0.74 11.38
C SER A 66 -5.44 0.34 12.44
N THR A 67 -6.66 0.88 12.60
CA THR A 67 -6.97 1.93 13.58
C THR A 67 -7.57 1.36 14.86
N ASN A 68 -8.40 0.32 14.77
CA ASN A 68 -9.23 -0.16 15.88
C ASN A 68 -8.79 -1.53 16.44
N GLY A 69 -7.76 -2.14 15.87
CA GLY A 69 -7.22 -3.43 16.29
C GLY A 69 -8.08 -4.62 15.86
N ALA A 70 -7.94 -5.73 16.58
CA ALA A 70 -8.54 -7.01 16.23
C ALA A 70 -10.07 -7.06 16.43
N VAL A 71 -10.74 -7.77 15.53
CA VAL A 71 -12.17 -8.05 15.60
C VAL A 71 -12.41 -9.19 16.59
N ILE A 72 -12.82 -8.81 17.80
CA ILE A 72 -13.00 -9.73 18.93
C ILE A 72 -13.93 -10.91 18.59
N PHE A 73 -15.03 -10.66 17.88
CA PHE A 73 -15.99 -11.72 17.53
C PHE A 73 -15.38 -12.84 16.68
N THR A 74 -14.50 -12.50 15.73
CA THR A 74 -13.77 -13.48 14.92
C THR A 74 -12.82 -14.31 15.79
N LEU A 75 -12.08 -13.66 16.69
CA LEU A 75 -11.21 -14.36 17.66
C LEU A 75 -12.02 -15.29 18.58
N GLU A 76 -13.19 -14.86 19.04
CA GLU A 76 -14.06 -15.68 19.91
C GLU A 76 -14.59 -16.94 19.23
N LEU A 77 -14.88 -16.88 17.92
CA LEU A 77 -15.30 -18.05 17.13
C LEU A 77 -14.12 -18.97 16.81
N LEU A 78 -12.95 -18.42 16.46
CA LEU A 78 -11.71 -19.17 16.27
C LEU A 78 -11.21 -19.85 17.55
N ALA A 79 -11.51 -19.29 18.74
CA ALA A 79 -11.22 -19.92 20.02
C ALA A 79 -11.92 -21.28 20.18
N ASP A 80 -13.09 -21.44 19.54
CA ASP A 80 -13.85 -22.67 19.43
C ASP A 80 -13.98 -23.48 20.73
N ARG A 81 -14.34 -22.79 21.82
CA ARG A 81 -14.36 -23.35 23.20
C ARG A 81 -15.29 -24.55 23.38
N HIS A 82 -16.28 -24.68 22.51
CA HIS A 82 -17.28 -25.76 22.53
C HIS A 82 -17.09 -26.74 21.36
N SER A 83 -15.96 -26.66 20.64
CA SER A 83 -15.61 -27.52 19.51
C SER A 83 -16.69 -27.59 18.41
N LEU A 84 -17.37 -26.47 18.17
CA LEU A 84 -18.41 -26.31 17.15
C LEU A 84 -17.80 -26.16 15.74
N TYR A 85 -16.62 -25.55 15.64
CA TYR A 85 -15.99 -25.17 14.36
C TYR A 85 -14.67 -25.89 14.12
N LYS A 86 -14.52 -27.12 14.64
CA LYS A 86 -13.27 -27.90 14.62
C LYS A 86 -12.68 -28.12 13.22
N ASP A 87 -13.52 -28.13 12.19
CA ASP A 87 -13.11 -28.37 10.81
C ASP A 87 -12.88 -27.07 10.03
N VAL A 88 -13.12 -25.91 10.63
CA VAL A 88 -12.86 -24.61 10.01
C VAL A 88 -11.36 -24.30 10.08
N THR A 89 -10.78 -23.98 8.92
CA THR A 89 -9.41 -23.49 8.81
C THR A 89 -9.33 -22.20 7.99
N ILE A 90 -8.27 -21.43 8.21
CA ILE A 90 -7.92 -20.24 7.45
C ILE A 90 -7.08 -20.68 6.25
N CYS A 91 -7.52 -20.30 5.05
CA CYS A 91 -6.85 -20.63 3.79
C CYS A 91 -6.41 -19.39 2.98
N GLY A 92 -6.67 -18.19 3.47
CA GLY A 92 -6.27 -16.95 2.80
C GLY A 92 -6.53 -15.72 3.63
N GLU A 93 -6.07 -14.59 3.10
CA GLU A 93 -6.29 -13.26 3.67
C GLU A 93 -6.56 -12.23 2.57
N ALA A 94 -7.18 -11.12 2.96
CA ALA A 94 -7.44 -9.97 2.11
C ALA A 94 -7.18 -8.67 2.88
N TYR A 95 -6.81 -7.61 2.17
CA TYR A 95 -6.67 -6.26 2.72
C TYR A 95 -7.55 -5.32 1.89
N LEU A 96 -8.26 -4.43 2.58
CA LEU A 96 -9.08 -3.40 1.94
C LEU A 96 -8.87 -2.06 2.64
N ASP A 97 -8.49 -1.06 1.86
CA ASP A 97 -8.44 0.32 2.33
C ASP A 97 -9.86 0.86 2.48
N VAL A 98 -10.16 1.34 3.69
CA VAL A 98 -11.46 1.87 4.07
C VAL A 98 -11.50 3.33 3.68
N SER A 99 -12.28 3.64 2.64
CA SER A 99 -12.59 5.01 2.24
C SER A 99 -14.08 5.26 2.32
N HIS A 100 -14.46 6.27 3.08
CA HIS A 100 -15.85 6.66 3.32
C HIS A 100 -16.29 7.68 2.28
N CYS A 101 -17.48 7.47 1.75
CA CYS A 101 -18.19 8.40 0.88
C CYS A 101 -19.46 8.86 1.57
N LEU A 102 -19.80 10.14 1.41
CA LEU A 102 -21.14 10.63 1.69
C LEU A 102 -22.01 10.33 0.47
N LEU A 103 -23.06 9.54 0.66
CA LEU A 103 -23.98 9.09 -0.38
C LEU A 103 -25.36 9.70 -0.16
N GLY A 104 -26.07 10.04 -1.23
CA GLY A 104 -27.43 10.57 -1.15
C GLY A 104 -27.98 10.86 -2.53
N TYR A 105 -28.99 11.72 -2.62
CA TYR A 105 -29.52 12.22 -3.89
C TYR A 105 -29.07 13.66 -4.10
N VAL A 106 -28.63 14.00 -5.31
CA VAL A 106 -28.36 15.39 -5.69
C VAL A 106 -29.68 16.16 -5.74
N SER A 107 -29.72 17.35 -5.14
CA SER A 107 -30.88 18.23 -5.19
C SER A 107 -31.16 18.68 -6.64
N PRO A 108 -32.40 18.54 -7.17
CA PRO A 108 -32.75 19.00 -8.52
C PRO A 108 -32.68 20.53 -8.69
N ALA A 109 -32.61 21.28 -7.58
CA ALA A 109 -32.66 22.73 -7.59
C ALA A 109 -31.27 23.40 -7.74
N ASP A 110 -30.18 22.63 -7.73
CA ASP A 110 -28.83 23.19 -7.70
C ASP A 110 -28.05 22.89 -8.99
N SER A 111 -28.07 23.88 -9.90
CA SER A 111 -26.87 24.33 -10.60
C SER A 111 -25.79 24.72 -9.57
N PRO A 112 -24.49 24.71 -9.91
CA PRO A 112 -23.47 24.93 -8.90
C PRO A 112 -23.59 26.32 -8.23
N VAL A 113 -23.21 26.36 -6.95
CA VAL A 113 -22.86 27.47 -6.04
C VAL A 113 -23.89 28.57 -5.66
N MET A 114 -24.26 28.60 -4.37
CA MET A 114 -24.09 29.82 -3.55
C MET A 114 -23.91 29.53 -2.05
N SER A 115 -22.93 30.23 -1.47
CA SER A 115 -22.52 30.26 -0.07
C SER A 115 -23.66 30.68 0.88
N GLY A 116 -23.84 29.93 1.97
CA GLY A 116 -24.72 30.24 3.09
C GLY A 116 -23.94 30.47 4.39
N THR A 117 -24.05 31.69 4.90
CA THR A 117 -23.45 32.31 6.09
C THR A 117 -23.33 31.45 7.37
N CYS A 118 -22.13 31.41 7.95
CA CYS A 118 -21.88 31.02 9.34
C CYS A 118 -22.14 32.19 10.29
N THR A 119 -22.99 32.01 11.30
CA THR A 119 -23.08 32.88 12.48
C THR A 119 -22.08 32.42 13.56
N PRO A 120 -21.45 33.34 14.32
CA PRO A 120 -20.36 33.00 15.24
C PRO A 120 -20.91 32.57 16.61
N THR A 121 -20.32 31.54 17.21
CA THR A 121 -20.21 31.47 18.68
C THR A 121 -19.10 30.54 19.13
N THR A 122 -18.48 30.97 20.21
CA THR A 122 -17.20 30.61 20.80
C THR A 122 -17.34 29.50 21.85
N SER A 123 -16.52 28.45 21.76
CA SER A 123 -15.71 27.87 22.85
C SER A 123 -14.88 26.68 22.34
N LYS A 124 -13.57 26.73 22.66
CA LYS A 124 -12.38 25.92 22.26
C LYS A 124 -12.55 24.37 22.13
N PRO A 125 -11.54 23.63 21.59
CA PRO A 125 -10.41 24.03 20.74
C PRO A 125 -10.45 23.35 19.34
N SER A 126 -9.88 24.03 18.33
CA SER A 126 -9.50 23.54 16.99
C SER A 126 -10.21 22.28 16.45
N PRO A 127 -11.31 22.39 15.66
CA PRO A 127 -11.68 21.25 14.84
C PRO A 127 -10.59 21.06 13.78
N VAL A 128 -10.16 19.82 13.58
CA VAL A 128 -9.41 19.41 12.39
C VAL A 128 -10.26 19.82 11.20
N LYS A 129 -9.70 20.60 10.27
CA LYS A 129 -10.45 20.99 9.08
C LYS A 129 -10.67 19.77 8.20
N PRO A 130 -11.85 19.67 7.59
CA PRO A 130 -12.23 18.52 6.82
C PRO A 130 -11.27 18.39 5.66
N LYS A 131 -10.83 17.16 5.42
CA LYS A 131 -9.97 16.91 4.28
C LYS A 131 -10.71 17.16 3.00
N THR A 132 -12.02 16.94 2.92
CA THR A 132 -12.70 16.94 1.63
C THR A 132 -13.85 17.92 1.52
N THR A 133 -14.09 18.45 0.32
CA THR A 133 -15.23 19.32 0.02
C THR A 133 -16.36 18.52 -0.63
N PRO A 134 -17.63 18.87 -0.35
CA PRO A 134 -18.78 18.33 -1.06
C PRO A 134 -18.68 18.55 -2.58
N GLN A 135 -19.22 17.61 -3.36
CA GLN A 135 -19.33 17.67 -4.82
C GLN A 135 -20.59 18.40 -5.28
N SER A 136 -21.58 18.55 -4.39
CA SER A 136 -22.83 19.27 -4.59
C SER A 136 -23.28 19.94 -3.30
N SER A 137 -24.28 20.81 -3.39
CA SER A 137 -24.93 21.42 -2.23
C SER A 137 -25.49 20.34 -1.30
N LEU A 138 -25.31 20.53 0.01
CA LEU A 138 -25.78 19.61 1.06
C LEU A 138 -26.93 20.20 1.89
N ASN A 139 -27.45 21.37 1.52
CA ASN A 139 -28.43 22.12 2.33
C ASN A 139 -29.77 21.39 2.52
N HIS A 140 -30.10 20.50 1.58
CA HIS A 140 -31.31 19.69 1.63
C HIS A 140 -31.17 18.48 2.57
N ILE A 141 -29.95 18.15 3.01
CA ILE A 141 -29.71 17.00 3.88
C ILE A 141 -30.12 17.32 5.31
N GLN A 142 -31.10 16.57 5.82
CA GLN A 142 -31.65 16.70 7.17
C GLN A 142 -31.21 15.58 8.09
N ARG A 143 -30.88 14.40 7.53
CA ARG A 143 -30.50 13.21 8.29
C ARG A 143 -29.31 12.50 7.68
N ILE A 144 -28.44 11.99 8.53
CA ILE A 144 -27.31 11.15 8.14
C ILE A 144 -27.47 9.81 8.85
N TYR A 145 -27.23 8.73 8.10
CA TYR A 145 -27.23 7.37 8.60
C TYR A 145 -25.84 6.77 8.44
N THR A 146 -25.31 6.11 9.47
CA THR A 146 -24.17 5.19 9.35
C THR A 146 -23.97 4.38 10.62
N HIS A 147 -22.95 3.52 10.62
CA HIS A 147 -22.52 2.82 11.82
C HIS A 147 -21.80 3.79 12.78
N PRO A 148 -21.99 3.70 14.12
CA PRO A 148 -21.39 4.61 15.10
C PRO A 148 -19.89 4.83 14.92
N GLN A 149 -19.15 3.77 14.59
CA GLN A 149 -17.71 3.83 14.35
C GLN A 149 -17.33 4.69 13.13
N ALA A 150 -18.17 4.75 12.10
CA ALA A 150 -17.91 5.57 10.92
C ALA A 150 -18.12 7.06 11.20
N TYR A 151 -19.03 7.43 12.12
CA TYR A 151 -19.15 8.83 12.58
C TYR A 151 -17.84 9.33 13.19
N GLY A 152 -17.27 8.54 14.11
CA GLY A 152 -15.99 8.87 14.75
C GLY A 152 -14.79 8.90 13.81
N GLN A 153 -14.95 8.43 12.57
CA GLN A 153 -13.92 8.48 11.53
C GLN A 153 -14.12 9.64 10.55
N CYS A 154 -15.21 10.41 10.65
CA CYS A 154 -15.55 11.47 9.69
C CYS A 154 -15.93 12.78 10.41
N GLU A 155 -15.46 13.00 11.64
CA GLU A 155 -15.92 14.11 12.49
C GLU A 155 -15.52 15.47 11.91
N ALA A 156 -14.35 15.59 11.28
CA ALA A 156 -13.90 16.83 10.67
C ALA A 156 -14.86 17.30 9.57
N PHE A 157 -15.24 16.37 8.68
CA PHE A 157 -16.19 16.60 7.59
C PHE A 157 -17.59 16.97 8.11
N LEU A 158 -18.12 16.15 9.01
CA LEU A 158 -19.48 16.33 9.53
C LEU A 158 -19.61 17.61 10.36
N GLY A 159 -18.61 17.93 11.19
CA GLY A 159 -18.58 19.14 12.00
C GLY A 159 -18.52 20.43 11.17
N THR A 160 -18.02 20.35 9.93
CA THR A 160 -17.83 21.51 9.06
C THR A 160 -18.99 21.73 8.10
N TYR A 161 -19.45 20.69 7.40
CA TYR A 161 -20.45 20.84 6.33
C TYR A 161 -21.88 20.46 6.71
N LEU A 162 -22.05 19.66 7.77
CA LEU A 162 -23.34 19.09 8.15
C LEU A 162 -23.64 19.36 9.63
N LYS A 163 -23.32 20.58 10.08
CA LYS A 163 -23.57 21.02 11.47
C LYS A 163 -25.07 21.17 11.72
N GLY A 164 -25.58 20.47 12.71
CA GLY A 164 -27.01 20.50 13.07
C GLY A 164 -27.89 19.49 12.32
N VAL A 165 -27.32 18.72 11.40
CA VAL A 165 -27.99 17.60 10.74
C VAL A 165 -28.13 16.43 11.70
N GLU A 166 -29.29 15.79 11.72
CA GLU A 166 -29.59 14.68 12.64
C GLU A 166 -28.72 13.47 12.28
N ARG A 167 -27.96 12.94 13.25
CA ARG A 167 -27.13 11.74 13.07
C ARG A 167 -27.86 10.53 13.65
N LEU A 168 -28.14 9.54 12.82
CA LEU A 168 -28.87 8.34 13.18
C LEU A 168 -27.97 7.11 13.06
N ASP A 169 -27.85 6.39 14.16
CA ASP A 169 -27.06 5.17 14.23
C ASP A 169 -27.80 4.00 13.58
N VAL A 170 -27.09 3.24 12.76
CA VAL A 170 -27.61 2.01 12.15
C VAL A 170 -26.60 0.87 12.29
N SER A 171 -27.04 -0.35 12.01
CA SER A 171 -26.24 -1.57 12.22
C SER A 171 -25.02 -1.70 11.30
N SER A 172 -24.99 -1.02 10.14
CA SER A 172 -23.83 -1.04 9.23
C SER A 172 -23.85 0.14 8.25
N THR A 173 -22.69 0.46 7.68
CA THR A 173 -22.54 1.46 6.61
C THR A 173 -23.38 1.13 5.38
N SER A 174 -23.44 -0.15 5.00
CA SER A 174 -24.26 -0.62 3.88
C SER A 174 -25.76 -0.55 4.15
N ARG A 175 -26.20 -0.81 5.40
CA ARG A 175 -27.59 -0.62 5.79
C ARG A 175 -27.99 0.86 5.72
N ALA A 176 -27.08 1.78 6.02
CA ALA A 176 -27.33 3.20 5.83
C ALA A 176 -27.63 3.54 4.37
N ALA A 177 -26.81 3.05 3.43
CA ALA A 177 -27.04 3.25 2.00
C ALA A 177 -28.39 2.66 1.55
N GLU A 178 -28.77 1.49 2.07
CA GLU A 178 -30.07 0.88 1.78
C GLU A 178 -31.25 1.72 2.31
N ILE A 179 -31.13 2.30 3.51
CA ILE A 179 -32.15 3.19 4.08
C ILE A 179 -32.30 4.43 3.21
N VAL A 180 -31.18 5.06 2.82
CA VAL A 180 -31.20 6.27 1.99
C VAL A 180 -31.78 6.01 0.62
N LYS A 181 -31.50 4.85 0.01
CA LYS A 181 -32.15 4.42 -1.24
C LYS A 181 -33.69 4.36 -1.12
N GLY A 182 -34.22 4.06 0.06
CA GLY A 182 -35.65 4.04 0.32
C GLY A 182 -36.26 5.43 0.52
N ASP A 183 -35.46 6.47 0.75
CA ASP A 183 -35.91 7.83 0.99
C ASP A 183 -36.30 8.54 -0.32
N LYS A 184 -37.60 8.69 -0.54
CA LYS A 184 -38.15 9.40 -1.70
C LYS A 184 -38.07 10.92 -1.59
N THR A 185 -37.77 11.46 -0.41
CA THR A 185 -37.68 12.92 -0.19
C THR A 185 -36.35 13.49 -0.67
N GLY A 186 -35.32 12.65 -0.79
CA GLY A 186 -33.97 13.08 -1.15
C GLY A 186 -33.20 13.78 -0.04
N THR A 187 -33.75 13.86 1.18
CA THR A 187 -33.19 14.65 2.29
C THR A 187 -32.29 13.83 3.23
N SER A 188 -32.13 12.54 2.97
CA SER A 188 -31.26 11.65 3.75
C SER A 188 -29.92 11.41 3.06
N ALA A 189 -28.86 11.30 3.85
CA ALA A 189 -27.53 10.90 3.40
C ALA A 189 -27.01 9.70 4.20
N ALA A 190 -26.07 8.96 3.62
CA ALA A 190 -25.41 7.81 4.23
C ALA A 190 -23.90 7.95 4.17
N ILE A 191 -23.19 7.47 5.19
CA ILE A 191 -21.73 7.29 5.11
C ILE A 191 -21.45 5.81 4.83
N ALA A 192 -20.93 5.52 3.64
CA ALA A 192 -20.65 4.15 3.19
C ALA A 192 -19.53 4.07 2.14
N SER A 193 -19.24 2.85 1.67
CA SER A 193 -18.25 2.61 0.61
C SER A 193 -18.74 3.12 -0.74
N SER A 194 -17.81 3.39 -1.66
CA SER A 194 -18.16 3.71 -3.06
C SER A 194 -18.93 2.58 -3.75
N LEU A 195 -18.65 1.32 -3.40
CA LEU A 195 -19.39 0.15 -3.88
C LEU A 195 -20.88 0.21 -3.51
N ALA A 196 -21.21 0.75 -2.34
CA ALA A 196 -22.60 0.94 -1.92
C ALA A 196 -23.32 1.97 -2.80
N ALA A 197 -22.62 3.01 -3.27
CA ALA A 197 -23.17 3.99 -4.20
C ALA A 197 -23.60 3.31 -5.52
N ASP A 198 -22.72 2.50 -6.10
CA ASP A 198 -22.97 1.79 -7.36
C ASP A 198 -24.12 0.78 -7.24
N ILE A 199 -24.12 -0.03 -6.18
CA ILE A 199 -25.13 -1.08 -5.96
C ILE A 199 -26.51 -0.48 -5.69
N HIS A 200 -26.57 0.58 -4.88
CA HIS A 200 -27.84 1.20 -4.48
C HIS A 200 -28.29 2.33 -5.42
N ARG A 201 -27.46 2.68 -6.43
CA ARG A 201 -27.68 3.79 -7.36
C ARG A 201 -27.88 5.12 -6.65
N LEU A 202 -27.01 5.39 -5.68
CA LEU A 202 -26.96 6.66 -4.96
C LEU A 202 -25.86 7.55 -5.54
N ASP A 203 -26.07 8.85 -5.48
CA ASP A 203 -25.05 9.82 -5.87
C ASP A 203 -23.99 9.92 -4.78
N ILE A 204 -22.74 10.08 -5.20
CA ILE A 204 -21.65 10.37 -4.28
C ILE A 204 -21.60 11.89 -4.10
N LEU A 205 -22.01 12.34 -2.92
CA LEU A 205 -22.03 13.75 -2.54
C LEU A 205 -20.65 14.23 -2.06
N ALA A 206 -19.84 13.34 -1.49
CA ALA A 206 -18.44 13.59 -1.15
C ALA A 206 -17.65 12.28 -1.09
N LYS A 207 -16.37 12.30 -1.48
CA LYS A 207 -15.46 11.16 -1.45
C LYS A 207 -14.33 11.42 -0.46
N GLY A 208 -13.89 10.36 0.23
CA GLY A 208 -12.75 10.44 1.15
C GLY A 208 -13.06 11.31 2.36
N ILE A 209 -14.24 11.16 2.97
CA ILE A 209 -14.67 12.02 4.08
C ILE A 209 -14.03 11.61 5.42
N GLU A 210 -13.24 10.54 5.43
CA GLU A 210 -12.51 10.06 6.58
C GLU A 210 -11.41 11.02 7.05
N ASP A 211 -11.23 11.08 8.37
CA ASP A 211 -10.23 11.91 9.03
C ASP A 211 -8.81 11.36 8.80
N ARG A 212 -8.66 10.06 8.51
CA ARG A 212 -7.40 9.34 8.29
C ARG A 212 -7.42 8.51 7.01
N GLU A 213 -6.38 8.64 6.19
CA GLU A 213 -6.24 7.92 4.90
C GLU A 213 -5.55 6.57 5.03
N ASP A 214 -4.92 6.28 6.17
CA ASP A 214 -4.16 5.05 6.42
C ASP A 214 -5.01 3.93 7.05
N ASN A 215 -6.33 3.97 6.86
CA ASN A 215 -7.25 3.03 7.47
C ASN A 215 -7.47 1.78 6.60
N THR A 216 -6.67 0.75 6.80
CA THR A 216 -6.85 -0.56 6.15
C THR A 216 -7.51 -1.58 7.09
N THR A 217 -8.38 -2.44 6.55
CA THR A 217 -8.95 -3.61 7.23
C THR A 217 -8.44 -4.90 6.61
N ARG A 218 -8.01 -5.83 7.46
CA ARG A 218 -7.59 -7.19 7.13
C ARG A 218 -8.74 -8.17 7.35
N PHE A 219 -8.92 -9.07 6.40
CA PHE A 219 -9.93 -10.13 6.40
C PHE A 219 -9.27 -11.49 6.29
N LEU A 220 -9.92 -12.51 6.86
CA LEU A 220 -9.54 -13.90 6.73
C LEU A 220 -10.52 -14.64 5.81
N VAL A 221 -9.98 -15.53 5.01
CA VAL A 221 -10.73 -16.49 4.20
C VAL A 221 -10.73 -17.83 4.92
N LEU A 222 -11.92 -18.30 5.24
CA LEU A 222 -12.20 -19.54 5.95
C LEU A 222 -12.68 -20.60 4.97
N ARG A 223 -12.39 -21.86 5.28
CA ARG A 223 -12.92 -23.03 4.57
C ARG A 223 -13.13 -24.20 5.52
N LYS A 224 -13.87 -25.20 5.06
CA LYS A 224 -13.95 -26.50 5.74
C LYS A 224 -12.78 -27.40 5.33
N GLY A 225 -12.23 -28.09 6.31
CA GLY A 225 -11.08 -28.97 6.16
C GLY A 225 -9.82 -28.19 5.78
N VAL A 226 -8.83 -28.91 5.27
CA VAL A 226 -7.53 -28.36 4.89
C VAL A 226 -7.47 -28.15 3.38
N ASP A 227 -6.96 -27.00 2.95
CA ASP A 227 -6.62 -26.79 1.55
C ASP A 227 -5.32 -27.50 1.18
N THR A 228 -5.44 -28.72 0.66
CA THR A 228 -4.26 -29.45 0.16
C THR A 228 -3.71 -28.86 -1.13
N CYS A 229 -4.45 -28.03 -1.88
CA CYS A 229 -3.94 -27.37 -3.08
C CYS A 229 -3.04 -26.16 -2.75
N ALA A 230 -3.25 -25.52 -1.58
CA ALA A 230 -2.37 -24.46 -1.08
C ALA A 230 -0.92 -24.93 -0.82
N THR A 231 -0.69 -26.24 -0.71
CA THR A 231 0.66 -26.85 -0.57
C THR A 231 1.54 -26.69 -1.82
N LYS A 232 0.96 -26.37 -2.99
CA LYS A 232 1.68 -26.43 -4.27
C LYS A 232 2.43 -25.15 -4.64
N VAL A 233 2.32 -24.09 -3.85
CA VAL A 233 2.86 -22.78 -4.22
C VAL A 233 3.99 -22.42 -3.25
N ASN A 234 5.22 -22.28 -3.76
CA ASN A 234 6.38 -21.72 -3.06
C ASN A 234 6.17 -20.20 -2.83
N VAL A 235 5.18 -19.84 -2.02
CA VAL A 235 4.82 -18.47 -1.67
C VAL A 235 5.08 -18.26 -0.19
N ALA A 236 5.28 -17.02 0.22
CA ALA A 236 5.40 -16.66 1.63
C ALA A 236 4.17 -17.15 2.30
N ALA A 237 4.33 -17.90 3.37
CA ALA A 237 3.20 -18.43 4.08
C ALA A 237 3.16 -17.84 5.48
N LYS A 238 1.95 -17.66 5.97
CA LYS A 238 1.67 -17.44 7.37
C LYS A 238 0.94 -18.64 7.91
N SER A 239 1.13 -18.90 9.19
CA SER A 239 0.35 -19.86 9.95
C SER A 239 -0.21 -19.20 11.19
N MET A 240 -1.38 -19.66 11.62
CA MET A 240 -1.96 -19.25 12.89
C MET A 240 -2.26 -20.47 13.75
N ILE A 241 -1.97 -20.35 15.03
CA ILE A 241 -2.32 -21.33 16.04
C ILE A 241 -3.04 -20.65 17.21
N THR A 242 -3.78 -21.45 17.96
CA THR A 242 -4.21 -21.12 19.32
C THR A 242 -3.54 -22.05 20.32
N PHE A 243 -3.30 -21.56 21.53
CA PHE A 243 -2.83 -22.41 22.63
C PHE A 243 -3.25 -21.87 24.00
N THR A 244 -3.23 -22.75 24.99
CA THR A 244 -3.41 -22.42 26.42
C THR A 244 -2.17 -22.82 27.20
N ILE A 245 -1.93 -22.13 28.30
CA ILE A 245 -0.77 -22.34 29.18
C ILE A 245 -1.23 -22.53 30.63
N ASP A 246 -0.40 -23.19 31.45
CA ASP A 246 -0.62 -23.20 32.89
C ASP A 246 -0.22 -21.84 33.49
N HIS A 247 -1.21 -21.02 33.84
CA HIS A 247 -1.03 -19.69 34.42
C HIS A 247 -0.39 -19.71 35.83
N ARG A 248 -0.19 -20.89 36.43
CA ARG A 248 0.53 -21.03 37.71
C ARG A 248 2.04 -21.10 37.52
N THR A 249 2.52 -21.39 36.31
CA THR A 249 3.94 -21.54 35.99
C THR A 249 4.51 -20.18 35.57
N PRO A 250 5.45 -19.59 36.33
CA PRO A 250 6.10 -18.36 35.94
C PRO A 250 6.85 -18.54 34.61
N GLY A 251 6.67 -17.59 33.69
CA GLY A 251 7.37 -17.63 32.38
C GLY A 251 6.74 -18.55 31.34
N ALA A 252 5.63 -19.24 31.61
CA ALA A 252 5.04 -20.21 30.69
C ALA A 252 4.76 -19.65 29.28
N LEU A 253 4.32 -18.39 29.16
CA LEU A 253 4.17 -17.76 27.84
C LEU A 253 5.52 -17.55 27.14
N ALA A 254 6.55 -17.13 27.87
CA ALA A 254 7.88 -16.93 27.32
C ALA A 254 8.49 -18.25 26.82
N ASP A 255 8.28 -19.35 27.55
CA ASP A 255 8.73 -20.69 27.13
C ASP A 255 8.08 -21.12 25.81
N VAL A 256 6.78 -20.83 25.63
CA VAL A 256 6.08 -21.06 24.36
C VAL A 256 6.63 -20.18 23.24
N LEU A 257 6.88 -18.90 23.49
CA LEU A 257 7.45 -17.99 22.48
C LEU A 257 8.90 -18.37 22.11
N ASP A 258 9.66 -18.93 23.05
CA ASP A 258 11.01 -19.43 22.80
C ASP A 258 11.03 -20.61 21.81
N CYS A 259 9.95 -21.40 21.73
CA CYS A 259 9.81 -22.43 20.69
C CYS A 259 9.93 -21.81 19.29
N PHE A 260 9.25 -20.70 19.00
CA PHE A 260 9.34 -20.04 17.69
C PHE A 260 10.72 -19.43 17.46
N ARG A 261 11.29 -18.80 18.49
CA ARG A 261 12.62 -18.19 18.43
C ARG A 261 13.72 -19.21 18.06
N ARG A 262 13.71 -20.40 18.66
CA ARG A 262 14.71 -21.45 18.40
C ARG A 262 14.75 -21.91 16.95
N TYR A 263 13.58 -21.90 16.29
CA TYR A 263 13.45 -22.23 14.88
C TYR A 263 13.49 -21.00 13.95
N GLN A 264 13.80 -19.82 14.49
CA GLN A 264 13.88 -18.54 13.78
C GLN A 264 12.59 -18.19 13.02
N LEU A 265 11.44 -18.52 13.61
CA LEU A 265 10.12 -18.17 13.06
C LEU A 265 9.70 -16.80 13.59
N ASN A 266 9.48 -15.86 12.68
CA ASN A 266 9.02 -14.51 13.03
C ASN A 266 7.53 -14.52 13.40
N LEU A 267 7.16 -13.81 14.47
CA LEU A 267 5.77 -13.66 14.89
C LEU A 267 5.23 -12.34 14.32
N THR A 268 4.11 -12.40 13.61
CA THR A 268 3.49 -11.21 13.00
C THR A 268 2.33 -10.67 13.83
N SER A 269 1.71 -11.50 14.67
CA SER A 269 0.64 -11.08 15.57
C SER A 269 0.55 -11.99 16.79
N ILE A 270 0.22 -11.40 17.95
CA ILE A 270 -0.17 -12.13 19.16
C ILE A 270 -1.38 -11.47 19.81
N ASN A 271 -2.43 -12.26 20.04
CA ASN A 271 -3.65 -11.83 20.72
C ASN A 271 -3.99 -12.79 21.86
N SER A 272 -4.73 -12.34 22.87
CA SER A 272 -5.19 -13.20 23.96
C SER A 272 -6.68 -12.97 24.25
N ARG A 273 -7.39 -14.05 24.59
CA ARG A 273 -8.80 -14.03 25.00
C ARG A 273 -9.00 -14.89 26.25
N PRO A 274 -9.87 -14.49 27.20
CA PRO A 274 -10.20 -15.36 28.33
C PRO A 274 -10.77 -16.71 27.85
N THR A 275 -10.39 -17.81 28.51
CA THR A 275 -10.90 -19.16 28.19
C THR A 275 -12.40 -19.25 28.46
N LYS A 276 -12.93 -18.50 29.44
CA LYS A 276 -14.32 -18.57 29.94
C LYS A 276 -14.72 -19.91 30.57
N ILE A 277 -13.81 -20.88 30.60
CA ILE A 277 -13.99 -22.18 31.28
C ILE A 277 -13.42 -22.08 32.70
N ILE A 278 -12.20 -21.54 32.81
CA ILE A 278 -11.51 -21.32 34.09
C ILE A 278 -11.25 -19.82 34.24
N PRO A 279 -11.63 -19.21 35.38
CA PRO A 279 -11.37 -17.79 35.63
C PRO A 279 -9.88 -17.44 35.49
N PHE A 280 -9.60 -16.27 34.91
CA PHE A 280 -8.25 -15.71 34.74
C PHE A 280 -7.27 -16.57 33.94
N GLN A 281 -7.78 -17.52 33.14
CA GLN A 281 -6.99 -18.22 32.13
C GLN A 281 -7.28 -17.68 30.74
N TYR A 282 -6.29 -17.81 29.86
CA TYR A 282 -6.29 -17.21 28.53
C TYR A 282 -5.95 -18.23 27.45
N ILE A 283 -6.62 -18.09 26.31
CA ILE A 283 -6.27 -18.68 25.02
C ILE A 283 -5.49 -17.62 24.25
N PHE A 284 -4.30 -17.98 23.79
CA PHE A 284 -3.46 -17.13 22.96
C PHE A 284 -3.63 -17.50 21.49
N PHE A 285 -3.61 -16.49 20.63
CA PHE A 285 -3.62 -16.60 19.18
C PHE A 285 -2.28 -16.07 18.71
N VAL A 286 -1.51 -16.89 18.01
CA VAL A 286 -0.21 -16.49 17.46
C VAL A 286 -0.21 -16.72 15.97
N GLU A 287 0.11 -15.66 15.24
CA GLU A 287 0.40 -15.71 13.82
C GLU A 287 1.90 -15.57 13.60
N PHE A 288 2.44 -16.39 12.71
CA PHE A 288 3.86 -16.45 12.43
C PHE A 288 4.14 -16.79 10.96
N GLU A 289 5.33 -16.40 10.50
CA GLU A 289 5.84 -16.72 9.17
C GLU A 289 6.22 -18.21 9.10
N GLY A 290 5.73 -18.89 8.05
CA GLY A 290 5.93 -20.32 7.83
C GLY A 290 4.62 -21.05 7.55
N SER A 291 4.70 -22.20 6.87
CA SER A 291 3.55 -23.07 6.57
C SER A 291 3.71 -24.41 7.25
N LYS A 292 2.68 -24.92 7.92
CA LYS A 292 2.63 -26.32 8.35
C LYS A 292 2.45 -27.27 7.15
N LEU A 293 1.88 -26.76 6.06
CA LEU A 293 1.52 -27.54 4.86
C LEU A 293 2.69 -27.68 3.88
N SER A 294 3.66 -26.77 3.93
CA SER A 294 4.87 -26.79 3.09
C SER A 294 6.05 -26.32 3.94
N ASP A 295 6.72 -27.29 4.58
CA ASP A 295 7.83 -27.06 5.53
C ASP A 295 9.03 -27.95 5.18
N PRO A 296 9.74 -27.68 4.07
CA PRO A 296 10.84 -28.54 3.63
C PRO A 296 12.00 -28.59 4.63
N GLU A 297 12.18 -27.55 5.45
CA GLU A 297 13.23 -27.45 6.46
C GLU A 297 12.78 -27.98 7.84
N GLY A 298 11.52 -28.36 8.00
CA GLY A 298 10.97 -28.86 9.27
C GLY A 298 10.95 -27.83 10.41
N LYS A 299 11.06 -26.53 10.10
CA LYS A 299 11.12 -25.46 11.11
C LYS A 299 9.80 -25.31 11.84
N VAL A 300 8.70 -25.28 11.08
CA VAL A 300 7.35 -25.16 11.64
C VAL A 300 6.99 -26.45 12.38
N ALA A 301 7.25 -27.61 11.79
CA ALA A 301 7.02 -28.90 12.44
C ALA A 301 7.77 -29.00 13.78
N GLY A 302 9.06 -28.67 13.81
CA GLY A 302 9.87 -28.70 15.03
C GLY A 302 9.42 -27.68 16.10
N ALA A 303 9.01 -26.48 15.70
CA ALA A 303 8.44 -25.50 16.63
C ALA A 303 7.13 -26.01 17.24
N LEU A 304 6.22 -26.53 16.41
CA LEU A 304 4.92 -27.06 16.85
C LEU A 304 5.05 -28.32 17.71
N GLU A 305 6.00 -29.21 17.42
CA GLU A 305 6.27 -30.39 18.26
C GLU A 305 6.73 -29.99 19.66
N ASN A 306 7.57 -28.94 19.76
CA ASN A 306 8.05 -28.44 21.05
C ASN A 306 6.96 -27.72 21.86
N LEU A 307 5.91 -27.17 21.22
CA LEU A 307 4.79 -26.55 21.94
C LEU A 307 4.15 -27.51 22.94
N ASN A 308 4.03 -28.81 22.59
CA ASN A 308 3.40 -29.83 23.44
C ASN A 308 4.03 -29.93 24.85
N LYS A 309 5.28 -29.47 25.02
CA LYS A 309 5.97 -29.49 26.33
C LYS A 309 5.51 -28.37 27.26
N TYR A 310 5.02 -27.26 26.72
CA TYR A 310 4.77 -26.02 27.46
C TYR A 310 3.30 -25.57 27.41
N THR A 311 2.52 -26.07 26.46
CA THR A 311 1.09 -25.77 26.33
C THR A 311 0.22 -26.83 27.00
N GLN A 312 -0.91 -26.45 27.59
CA GLN A 312 -1.92 -27.39 28.07
C GLN A 312 -2.71 -28.01 26.91
N ASP A 313 -3.05 -27.18 25.93
CA ASP A 313 -3.69 -27.57 24.67
C ASP A 313 -3.34 -26.53 23.59
N TRP A 314 -3.32 -26.96 22.33
CA TRP A 314 -3.12 -26.08 21.19
C TRP A 314 -3.82 -26.60 19.93
N ARG A 315 -4.21 -25.67 19.07
CA ARG A 315 -4.87 -25.97 17.79
C ARG A 315 -4.21 -25.19 16.66
N TRP A 316 -3.98 -25.87 15.55
CA TRP A 316 -3.63 -25.23 14.30
C TRP A 316 -4.87 -24.71 13.59
N LEU A 317 -4.88 -23.43 13.22
CA LEU A 317 -6.00 -22.77 12.57
C LEU A 317 -5.85 -22.69 11.05
N GLY A 318 -4.65 -22.86 10.50
CA GLY A 318 -4.43 -22.84 9.05
C GLY A 318 -3.05 -22.33 8.66
N SER A 319 -2.71 -22.53 7.40
CA SER A 319 -1.53 -21.95 6.74
C SER A 319 -1.94 -21.44 5.36
N TRP A 320 -1.58 -20.20 5.04
CA TRP A 320 -2.00 -19.55 3.80
C TRP A 320 -0.91 -18.62 3.25
N GLY A 321 -1.05 -18.24 1.98
CA GLY A 321 -0.11 -17.31 1.33
C GLY A 321 -0.24 -15.90 1.87
N ASP A 322 0.89 -15.31 2.27
CA ASP A 322 1.02 -13.92 2.71
C ASP A 322 0.75 -12.97 1.54
N LYS A 323 -0.17 -12.02 1.74
CA LYS A 323 -0.55 -11.03 0.72
C LYS A 323 0.18 -9.69 0.89
N LEU A 324 1.01 -9.51 1.93
CA LEU A 324 1.81 -8.30 2.15
C LEU A 324 3.19 -8.37 1.45
N SER A 325 3.23 -8.43 0.11
CA SER A 325 4.36 -8.05 -0.78
C SER A 325 4.00 -8.48 -2.23
N PRO A 326 4.90 -8.38 -3.22
CA PRO A 326 4.98 -9.48 -4.19
C PRO A 326 5.21 -10.88 -3.54
N GLY A 327 5.18 -10.99 -2.20
CA GLY A 327 5.32 -12.16 -1.34
C GLY A 327 6.71 -12.78 -1.42
N LEU A 328 7.03 -13.74 -0.54
CA LEU A 328 7.93 -14.82 -0.98
C LEU A 328 7.25 -15.47 -2.20
N PRO A 329 8.02 -15.94 -3.20
CA PRO A 329 9.46 -16.10 -3.16
C PRO A 329 10.23 -14.78 -3.34
N PHE A 330 9.59 -13.70 -3.82
CA PHE A 330 10.19 -12.44 -4.24
C PHE A 330 10.46 -11.40 -3.12
N VAL A 331 11.22 -11.80 -2.10
CA VAL A 331 11.54 -10.94 -0.94
C VAL A 331 12.69 -9.97 -1.17
N ARG A 332 13.48 -10.15 -2.23
CA ARG A 332 14.64 -9.29 -2.51
C ARG A 332 14.25 -8.24 -3.51
N ARG A 333 14.49 -6.96 -3.21
CA ARG A 333 14.15 -5.84 -4.09
C ARG A 333 15.39 -5.04 -4.46
N MET A 334 15.53 -4.72 -5.74
CA MET A 334 16.62 -3.91 -6.26
C MET A 334 16.11 -2.79 -7.15
N TRP A 335 16.76 -1.63 -7.05
CA TRP A 335 16.57 -0.53 -7.98
C TRP A 335 17.47 -0.74 -9.20
N SER A 336 16.89 -1.08 -10.36
CA SER A 336 17.67 -1.40 -11.56
C SER A 336 17.99 -0.20 -12.44
N GLY A 337 17.27 0.90 -12.28
CA GLY A 337 17.45 2.12 -13.06
C GLY A 337 16.15 2.90 -13.17
N GLY A 338 16.07 3.72 -14.20
CA GLY A 338 14.89 4.54 -14.44
C GLY A 338 15.15 5.66 -15.42
N SER A 339 14.21 6.59 -15.47
CA SER A 339 14.36 7.84 -16.19
C SER A 339 13.76 9.00 -15.41
N ILE A 340 14.29 10.18 -15.66
CA ILE A 340 13.75 11.43 -15.15
C ILE A 340 13.58 12.37 -16.34
N VAL A 341 12.41 13.00 -16.44
CA VAL A 341 12.12 14.05 -17.41
C VAL A 341 11.77 15.31 -16.63
N PHE A 342 12.48 16.40 -16.90
CA PHE A 342 12.22 17.71 -16.33
C PHE A 342 11.46 18.56 -17.33
N ASN A 343 10.49 19.32 -16.86
CA ASN A 343 9.75 20.23 -17.72
C ASN A 343 10.65 21.40 -18.11
N SER A 344 10.80 21.65 -19.40
CA SER A 344 11.60 22.76 -19.93
C SER A 344 10.77 24.00 -20.23
N THR A 345 9.44 23.96 -20.12
CA THR A 345 8.56 25.12 -20.28
C THR A 345 8.77 26.09 -19.13
N ARG A 346 9.21 27.32 -19.43
CA ARG A 346 9.51 28.32 -18.40
C ARG A 346 8.33 28.53 -17.43
N GLY A 347 8.61 28.42 -16.13
CA GLY A 347 7.60 28.57 -15.07
C GLY A 347 7.09 27.25 -14.50
N GLU A 348 7.25 26.14 -15.23
CA GLU A 348 6.85 24.81 -14.79
C GLU A 348 7.95 24.07 -14.00
N GLN A 349 9.10 24.70 -13.75
CA GLN A 349 10.20 24.08 -13.01
C GLN A 349 9.93 24.07 -11.50
N LEU A 350 10.29 22.98 -10.81
CA LEU A 350 10.28 22.95 -9.34
C LEU A 350 11.36 23.89 -8.79
N CYS A 351 10.93 24.82 -7.94
CA CYS A 351 11.80 25.76 -7.24
C CYS A 351 11.74 25.51 -5.73
N LEU A 352 12.85 25.68 -5.03
CA LEU A 352 12.89 25.67 -3.55
C LEU A 352 12.48 27.04 -3.01
N ASN A 353 11.28 27.49 -3.38
CA ASN A 353 10.72 28.80 -3.06
C ASN A 353 9.57 28.71 -2.04
N ASN A 354 9.54 27.62 -1.26
CA ASN A 354 8.48 27.31 -0.30
C ASN A 354 7.08 27.14 -0.93
N MET A 355 6.99 26.99 -2.26
CA MET A 355 5.76 26.60 -2.93
C MET A 355 5.44 25.14 -2.66
N ARG A 356 4.14 24.84 -2.54
CA ARG A 356 3.67 23.46 -2.44
C ARG A 356 3.87 22.74 -3.77
N ALA A 357 4.14 21.46 -3.69
CA ALA A 357 4.16 20.53 -4.81
C ALA A 357 3.45 19.25 -4.38
N ALA A 358 2.79 18.56 -5.31
CA ALA A 358 2.29 17.22 -5.06
C ALA A 358 3.02 16.20 -5.93
N CYS A 359 3.02 14.96 -5.44
CA CYS A 359 3.59 13.81 -6.11
C CYS A 359 2.51 12.74 -6.22
N ILE A 360 2.25 12.26 -7.43
CA ILE A 360 1.35 11.13 -7.68
C ILE A 360 2.19 9.96 -8.14
N GLU A 361 2.00 8.81 -7.52
CA GLU A 361 2.74 7.58 -7.80
C GLU A 361 1.78 6.50 -8.30
N ARG A 362 2.17 5.77 -9.35
CA ARG A 362 1.40 4.64 -9.89
C ARG A 362 2.30 3.54 -10.45
N VAL A 363 1.83 2.30 -10.38
CA VAL A 363 2.44 1.19 -11.13
C VAL A 363 1.96 1.29 -12.58
N VAL A 364 2.89 1.37 -13.53
CA VAL A 364 2.58 1.50 -14.96
C VAL A 364 2.66 0.16 -15.67
N ASP A 365 3.65 -0.66 -15.32
CA ASP A 365 3.89 -1.94 -15.98
C ASP A 365 4.50 -2.94 -15.00
N VAL A 366 4.10 -4.20 -15.12
CA VAL A 366 4.64 -5.33 -14.38
C VAL A 366 4.94 -6.45 -15.37
N SER A 367 6.22 -6.86 -15.45
CA SER A 367 6.64 -7.94 -16.33
C SER A 367 7.52 -8.95 -15.59
N ILE A 368 7.34 -10.23 -15.90
CA ILE A 368 8.14 -11.32 -15.33
C ILE A 368 9.12 -11.80 -16.41
N LYS A 369 10.40 -11.87 -16.06
CA LYS A 369 11.45 -12.36 -16.98
C LYS A 369 12.40 -13.30 -16.24
N GLY A 370 12.92 -14.29 -16.95
CA GLY A 370 13.85 -15.28 -16.39
C GLY A 370 13.42 -16.69 -16.77
N ASN A 371 14.21 -17.67 -16.34
CA ASN A 371 13.85 -19.07 -16.45
C ASN A 371 12.97 -19.46 -15.26
N GLU A 372 12.24 -20.55 -15.40
CA GLU A 372 11.44 -21.12 -14.32
C GLU A 372 12.32 -21.40 -13.08
N GLY A 373 11.94 -20.85 -11.92
CA GLY A 373 12.71 -20.91 -10.67
C GLY A 373 13.72 -19.77 -10.45
N ASP A 374 14.05 -19.00 -11.49
CA ASP A 374 14.98 -17.85 -11.47
C ASP A 374 14.31 -16.56 -11.98
N GLU A 375 12.98 -16.50 -11.91
CA GLU A 375 12.23 -15.36 -12.41
C GLU A 375 12.55 -14.10 -11.63
N LYS A 376 12.41 -12.97 -12.32
CA LYS A 376 12.50 -11.63 -11.75
C LYS A 376 11.26 -10.87 -12.16
N VAL A 377 10.62 -10.23 -11.18
CA VAL A 377 9.46 -9.37 -11.41
C VAL A 377 9.96 -7.95 -11.57
N PHE A 378 9.83 -7.41 -12.77
CA PHE A 378 10.13 -6.02 -13.08
C PHE A 378 8.87 -5.20 -12.87
N VAL A 379 8.94 -4.18 -12.02
CA VAL A 379 7.84 -3.27 -11.73
C VAL A 379 8.29 -1.86 -12.08
N ASN A 380 7.60 -1.25 -13.04
CA ASN A 380 7.82 0.12 -13.43
C ASN A 380 6.83 1.03 -12.70
N ILE A 381 7.37 1.95 -11.91
CA ILE A 381 6.60 2.90 -11.11
C ILE A 381 6.83 4.29 -11.70
N GLU A 382 5.75 4.96 -12.10
CA GLU A 382 5.79 6.35 -12.52
C GLU A 382 5.41 7.25 -11.35
N ARG A 383 6.19 8.32 -11.19
CA ARG A 383 5.90 9.43 -10.30
C ARG A 383 5.82 10.72 -11.09
N ARG A 384 4.72 11.46 -10.92
CA ARG A 384 4.56 12.79 -11.49
C ARG A 384 4.56 13.81 -10.36
N VAL A 385 5.49 14.76 -10.42
CA VAL A 385 5.63 15.83 -9.44
C VAL A 385 5.39 17.16 -10.14
N GLY A 386 4.55 18.01 -9.56
CA GLY A 386 4.20 19.30 -10.12
C GLY A 386 3.97 20.34 -9.04
N LEU A 387 4.12 21.62 -9.41
CA LEU A 387 3.74 22.73 -8.54
C LEU A 387 2.25 22.66 -8.24
N ALA A 388 1.92 22.83 -6.97
CA ALA A 388 0.57 22.95 -6.49
C ALA A 388 0.11 24.40 -6.68
N ASP A 389 -0.04 24.87 -7.93
CA ASP A 389 -0.57 26.21 -8.17
C ASP A 389 -2.10 26.22 -8.29
N THR A 390 -2.66 27.23 -7.63
CA THR A 390 -4.07 27.57 -7.41
C THR A 390 -4.76 28.28 -8.58
N GLY A 391 -4.11 28.32 -9.76
CA GLY A 391 -4.66 28.95 -10.96
C GLY A 391 -5.87 28.24 -11.58
N ASP A 392 -6.60 28.97 -12.42
CA ASP A 392 -7.83 28.52 -13.09
C ASP A 392 -7.57 27.30 -13.98
N ASP A 393 -8.32 26.23 -13.71
CA ASP A 393 -8.46 25.10 -14.63
C ASP A 393 -9.47 25.53 -15.70
N PRO A 394 -9.12 25.54 -17.00
CA PRO A 394 -10.06 25.92 -18.07
C PRO A 394 -11.25 24.96 -18.21
N LYS A 395 -11.29 23.86 -17.43
CA LYS A 395 -12.43 22.95 -17.29
C LYS A 395 -13.22 23.12 -15.98
N MET A 396 -12.87 24.08 -15.13
CA MET A 396 -13.67 24.46 -13.96
C MET A 396 -14.82 25.40 -14.36
N SER A 397 -15.95 25.30 -13.65
CA SER A 397 -17.03 26.29 -13.75
C SER A 397 -16.60 27.61 -13.11
N SER A 398 -17.15 28.73 -13.59
CA SER A 398 -16.83 30.10 -13.17
C SER A 398 -16.98 30.38 -11.67
N GLU A 399 -17.66 29.51 -10.92
CA GLU A 399 -17.91 29.66 -9.49
C GLU A 399 -16.78 29.11 -8.61
N GLU A 400 -16.02 28.11 -9.08
CA GLU A 400 -14.89 27.53 -8.34
C GLU A 400 -13.65 28.46 -8.37
N SER A 401 -13.52 29.29 -9.40
CA SER A 401 -12.54 30.38 -9.50
C SER A 401 -12.85 31.56 -8.57
N GLY A 402 -14.14 31.88 -8.40
CA GLY A 402 -14.60 33.01 -7.58
C GLY A 402 -14.35 32.85 -6.08
N ALA A 403 -14.42 31.62 -5.55
CA ALA A 403 -14.19 31.33 -4.14
C ALA A 403 -12.72 31.53 -3.67
N ILE A 404 -11.77 31.49 -4.60
CA ILE A 404 -10.32 31.61 -4.32
C ILE A 404 -9.86 33.07 -4.36
N ALA A 405 -10.44 33.89 -5.22
CA ALA A 405 -10.14 35.33 -5.29
C ALA A 405 -10.57 36.08 -4.03
N SER A 406 -11.58 35.57 -3.31
CA SER A 406 -11.92 36.05 -1.98
C SER A 406 -10.97 35.41 -0.96
N ASN A 407 -10.07 36.20 -0.36
CA ASN A 407 -9.11 35.85 0.70
C ASN A 407 -9.76 35.35 2.03
N THR A 408 -10.90 34.68 1.97
CA THR A 408 -11.73 34.24 3.10
C THR A 408 -11.55 32.75 3.45
N SER A 409 -10.79 31.99 2.65
CA SER A 409 -10.49 30.57 2.89
C SER A 409 -9.25 30.38 3.74
N SER A 410 -9.23 29.29 4.51
CA SER A 410 -8.12 29.01 5.41
C SER A 410 -7.00 28.22 4.73
N VAL A 411 -5.76 28.31 5.25
CA VAL A 411 -4.56 27.71 4.64
C VAL A 411 -4.71 26.21 4.32
N SER A 412 -5.45 25.43 5.13
CA SER A 412 -5.68 24.00 4.86
C SER A 412 -6.71 23.73 3.77
N ASP A 413 -7.69 24.61 3.57
CA ASP A 413 -8.74 24.44 2.55
C ASP A 413 -8.16 24.74 1.16
N GLN A 414 -7.28 25.74 1.09
CA GLN A 414 -6.48 26.05 -0.11
C GLN A 414 -5.57 24.86 -0.48
N ASN A 415 -4.96 24.24 0.53
CA ASN A 415 -4.09 23.07 0.35
C ASN A 415 -4.85 21.87 -0.21
N TYR A 416 -6.06 21.60 0.28
CA TYR A 416 -6.85 20.47 -0.18
C TYR A 416 -7.41 20.65 -1.61
N ILE A 417 -7.94 21.83 -1.94
CA ILE A 417 -8.44 22.12 -3.29
C ILE A 417 -7.31 22.01 -4.30
N ALA A 418 -6.10 22.45 -3.93
CA ALA A 418 -4.89 22.24 -4.72
C ALA A 418 -4.60 20.74 -4.91
N ASP A 419 -4.65 19.91 -3.87
CA ASP A 419 -4.37 18.47 -3.94
C ASP A 419 -5.37 17.71 -4.85
N LYS A 420 -6.66 18.08 -4.82
CA LYS A 420 -7.70 17.52 -5.71
C LYS A 420 -7.52 17.95 -7.18
N ARG A 421 -7.15 19.22 -7.42
CA ARG A 421 -6.76 19.73 -8.76
C ARG A 421 -5.53 19.01 -9.29
N LEU A 422 -4.51 18.79 -8.45
CA LEU A 422 -3.29 18.05 -8.77
C LEU A 422 -3.61 16.62 -9.24
N LEU A 423 -4.45 15.88 -8.49
CA LEU A 423 -4.86 14.53 -8.90
C LEU A 423 -5.52 14.53 -10.28
N ARG A 424 -6.49 15.42 -10.54
CA ARG A 424 -7.19 15.48 -11.82
C ARG A 424 -6.30 15.93 -12.98
N LYS A 425 -5.44 16.93 -12.75
CA LYS A 425 -4.48 17.49 -13.72
C LYS A 425 -3.44 16.48 -14.17
N TYR A 426 -2.99 15.60 -13.27
CA TYR A 426 -1.89 14.66 -13.56
C TYR A 426 -2.32 13.21 -13.83
N LEU A 427 -3.59 12.84 -13.57
CA LEU A 427 -4.12 11.51 -13.90
C LEU A 427 -4.61 11.38 -15.36
N VAL A 428 -4.92 12.49 -16.05
CA VAL A 428 -5.63 12.48 -17.34
C VAL A 428 -4.73 12.19 -18.55
N ASP A 429 -3.42 12.44 -18.48
CA ASP A 429 -2.52 12.12 -19.58
C ASP A 429 -2.08 10.65 -19.55
N LYS A 430 -2.74 9.84 -20.40
CA LYS A 430 -2.35 8.47 -20.75
C LYS A 430 -1.18 8.42 -21.76
N ASN A 431 -0.69 9.57 -22.24
CA ASN A 431 0.39 9.65 -23.22
C ASN A 431 1.74 9.93 -22.54
N ASP A 432 2.82 9.41 -23.14
CA ASP A 432 4.24 9.54 -22.73
C ASP A 432 4.79 10.98 -22.67
N ASN A 433 3.93 12.01 -22.67
CA ASN A 433 4.33 13.40 -22.58
C ASN A 433 4.43 13.85 -21.09
N ILE A 434 5.36 14.76 -20.81
CA ILE A 434 5.55 15.35 -19.47
C ILE A 434 4.30 16.12 -19.01
N GLY A 435 3.47 16.56 -19.96
CA GLY A 435 2.23 17.29 -19.68
C GLY A 435 2.53 18.56 -18.88
N GLN A 436 1.67 18.85 -17.91
CA GLN A 436 1.85 19.99 -16.99
C GLN A 436 2.73 19.63 -15.77
N ALA A 437 3.37 18.45 -15.75
CA ALA A 437 4.14 18.03 -14.58
C ALA A 437 5.50 18.73 -14.64
N SER A 438 6.00 19.18 -13.50
CA SER A 438 7.33 19.78 -13.41
C SER A 438 8.43 18.73 -13.57
N LEU A 439 8.15 17.51 -13.13
CA LEU A 439 9.05 16.38 -13.11
C LEU A 439 8.26 15.09 -13.29
N VAL A 440 8.71 14.22 -14.18
CA VAL A 440 8.22 12.84 -14.28
C VAL A 440 9.40 11.91 -14.04
N GLU A 441 9.28 11.05 -13.04
CA GLU A 441 10.26 10.01 -12.71
C GLU A 441 9.65 8.65 -13.03
N MET A 442 10.37 7.84 -13.81
CA MET A 442 10.10 6.42 -13.99
C MET A 442 11.14 5.63 -13.19
N ARG A 443 10.68 4.74 -12.31
CA ARG A 443 11.51 3.87 -11.48
C ARG A 443 11.36 2.43 -11.92
N ASN A 444 12.48 1.75 -12.13
CA ASN A 444 12.48 0.35 -12.54
C ASN A 444 12.93 -0.51 -11.36
N LEU A 445 11.96 -1.05 -10.63
CA LEU A 445 12.20 -1.96 -9.53
C LEU A 445 12.25 -3.41 -10.02
N VAL A 446 13.12 -4.21 -9.42
CA VAL A 446 13.25 -5.62 -9.72
C VAL A 446 13.11 -6.38 -8.42
N PHE A 447 12.10 -7.24 -8.35
CA PHE A 447 11.92 -8.18 -7.27
C PHE A 447 12.47 -9.53 -7.70
N MET A 448 13.23 -10.13 -6.81
CA MET A 448 13.99 -11.36 -7.02
C MET A 448 13.69 -12.30 -5.87
N ARG A 449 13.82 -13.58 -6.16
CA ARG A 449 13.64 -14.62 -5.15
C ARG A 449 14.67 -14.51 -4.03
N GLU A 450 14.33 -14.98 -2.84
CA GLU A 450 15.30 -15.23 -1.76
C GLU A 450 16.47 -16.08 -2.28
N LYS A 451 17.66 -15.85 -1.75
CA LYS A 451 18.84 -16.67 -2.03
C LYS A 451 19.18 -17.47 -0.79
N ASP A 452 19.43 -18.76 -0.95
CA ASP A 452 20.00 -19.56 0.12
C ASP A 452 21.45 -19.13 0.42
N ALA A 453 21.88 -19.33 1.67
CA ALA A 453 23.18 -18.88 2.15
C ALA A 453 24.36 -19.46 1.35
N LYS A 454 24.20 -20.64 0.74
CA LYS A 454 25.21 -21.27 -0.11
C LYS A 454 25.34 -20.52 -1.44
N SER A 455 24.24 -20.28 -2.15
CA SER A 455 24.26 -19.51 -3.41
C SER A 455 24.72 -18.06 -3.20
N ALA A 456 24.33 -17.43 -2.08
CA ALA A 456 24.80 -16.08 -1.73
C ALA A 456 26.33 -16.04 -1.54
N LYS A 457 26.92 -17.06 -0.89
CA LYS A 457 28.38 -17.20 -0.75
C LYS A 457 29.07 -17.47 -2.08
N GLU A 458 28.52 -18.37 -2.91
CA GLU A 458 29.07 -18.68 -4.23
C GLU A 458 29.10 -17.44 -5.13
N GLU A 459 28.02 -16.64 -5.15
CA GLU A 459 27.96 -15.43 -5.95
C GLU A 459 28.90 -14.33 -5.46
N ARG A 460 29.06 -14.19 -4.14
CA ARG A 460 30.08 -13.30 -3.55
C ARG A 460 31.50 -13.69 -3.96
N SER A 461 31.75 -14.99 -4.18
CA SER A 461 33.05 -15.51 -4.62
C SER A 461 33.30 -15.38 -6.13
N ARG A 462 32.25 -15.17 -6.93
CA ARG A 462 32.40 -14.99 -8.39
C ARG A 462 33.05 -13.63 -8.68
N PRO A 463 34.05 -13.58 -9.58
CA PRO A 463 34.64 -12.32 -9.99
C PRO A 463 33.58 -11.44 -10.66
N PRO A 464 33.48 -10.15 -10.30
CA PRO A 464 32.48 -9.27 -10.87
C PRO A 464 32.70 -9.13 -12.38
N LYS A 465 31.62 -9.21 -13.16
CA LYS A 465 31.67 -8.94 -14.60
C LYS A 465 31.86 -7.44 -14.83
N ILE A 466 33.12 -7.03 -14.97
CA ILE A 466 33.51 -5.64 -15.14
C ILE A 466 33.30 -5.22 -16.60
N LEU A 467 32.33 -4.35 -16.85
CA LEU A 467 32.19 -3.68 -18.13
C LEU A 467 33.01 -2.37 -18.09
N ARG A 468 34.09 -2.30 -18.88
CA ARG A 468 34.96 -1.11 -18.87
C ARG A 468 34.38 0.03 -19.70
N PRO A 469 34.63 1.30 -19.32
CA PRO A 469 34.33 2.45 -20.13
C PRO A 469 34.97 2.40 -21.51
N THR A 470 34.18 2.70 -22.55
CA THR A 470 34.64 2.73 -23.94
C THR A 470 35.32 4.03 -24.34
N ARG A 471 35.25 5.05 -23.47
CA ARG A 471 35.81 6.39 -23.68
C ARG A 471 36.39 6.92 -22.37
N LYS A 472 37.33 7.87 -22.48
CA LYS A 472 37.75 8.69 -21.34
C LYS A 472 36.66 9.73 -21.03
N PRO A 473 36.46 10.09 -19.75
CA PRO A 473 35.61 11.21 -19.38
C PRO A 473 36.23 12.54 -19.80
N ASP A 474 35.38 13.50 -20.11
CA ASP A 474 35.79 14.89 -20.35
C ASP A 474 35.93 15.63 -19.00
N PHE A 475 35.16 15.20 -18.00
CA PHE A 475 35.19 15.69 -16.62
C PHE A 475 34.82 14.57 -15.64
N ASP A 476 35.40 14.57 -14.44
CA ASP A 476 35.06 13.60 -13.40
C ASP A 476 35.26 14.13 -11.97
N VAL A 477 34.54 13.51 -11.04
CA VAL A 477 34.64 13.78 -9.59
C VAL A 477 34.73 12.46 -8.83
N ARG A 478 35.63 12.40 -7.86
CA ARG A 478 35.76 11.26 -6.94
C ARG A 478 34.98 11.51 -5.65
N ILE A 479 34.23 10.52 -5.20
CA ILE A 479 33.37 10.60 -4.01
C ILE A 479 33.57 9.34 -3.19
N ILE A 480 33.65 9.47 -1.87
CA ILE A 480 33.62 8.35 -0.92
C ILE A 480 32.35 8.49 -0.08
N PRO A 481 31.25 7.78 -0.42
CA PRO A 481 30.00 7.88 0.33
C PRO A 481 30.12 7.18 1.68
N SER A 482 29.96 7.91 2.77
CA SER A 482 30.05 7.34 4.12
C SER A 482 28.77 6.63 4.55
N GLN A 483 28.87 5.72 5.52
CA GLN A 483 27.70 5.10 6.16
C GLN A 483 26.72 6.16 6.72
N SER A 484 27.22 7.24 7.30
CA SER A 484 26.39 8.35 7.80
C SER A 484 25.61 9.05 6.68
N LEU A 485 26.20 9.17 5.48
CA LEU A 485 25.50 9.69 4.31
C LEU A 485 24.38 8.74 3.88
N LEU A 486 24.64 7.43 3.82
CA LEU A 486 23.63 6.42 3.51
C LEU A 486 22.47 6.50 4.51
N PHE A 487 22.76 6.51 5.82
CA PHE A 487 21.76 6.62 6.87
C PHE A 487 20.89 7.87 6.73
N ARG A 488 21.52 9.05 6.55
CA ARG A 488 20.79 10.32 6.37
C ARG A 488 19.93 10.30 5.11
N PHE A 489 20.42 9.71 4.03
CA PHE A 489 19.66 9.57 2.79
C PHE A 489 18.46 8.64 2.98
N SER A 490 18.62 7.50 3.67
CA SER A 490 17.51 6.60 4.01
C SER A 490 16.44 7.32 4.84
N ALA A 491 16.86 8.08 5.87
CA ALA A 491 15.96 8.84 6.71
C ALA A 491 15.21 9.93 5.94
N LEU A 492 15.92 10.71 5.11
CA LEU A 492 15.33 11.79 4.31
C LEU A 492 14.33 11.28 3.28
N THR A 493 14.59 10.12 2.67
CA THR A 493 13.78 9.56 1.60
C THR A 493 12.75 8.53 2.08
N PHE A 494 12.67 8.29 3.39
CA PHE A 494 11.86 7.21 3.98
C PHE A 494 12.13 5.84 3.32
N ASN A 495 13.39 5.60 2.96
CA ASN A 495 13.82 4.37 2.28
C ASN A 495 14.80 3.60 3.18
N ALA A 496 14.33 3.22 4.37
CA ALA A 496 15.09 2.40 5.31
C ALA A 496 15.02 0.92 4.88
N HIS A 497 16.18 0.35 4.54
CA HIS A 497 16.33 -1.07 4.26
C HIS A 497 17.63 -1.56 4.91
N ALA A 498 17.63 -2.79 5.42
CA ALA A 498 18.77 -3.35 6.15
C ALA A 498 20.07 -3.31 5.31
N ILE A 499 19.98 -3.46 3.98
CA ILE A 499 21.17 -3.36 3.08
C ILE A 499 21.90 -2.01 3.10
N HIS A 500 21.28 -0.96 3.64
CA HIS A 500 21.86 0.38 3.76
C HIS A 500 22.35 0.69 5.19
N LEU A 501 22.01 -0.16 6.15
CA LEU A 501 22.12 0.11 7.59
C LEU A 501 22.92 -0.96 8.35
N ASP A 502 22.78 -2.23 7.95
CA ASP A 502 23.34 -3.40 8.62
C ASP A 502 24.33 -4.15 7.70
N PRO A 503 25.65 -4.03 7.97
CA PRO A 503 26.68 -4.72 7.20
C PRO A 503 26.63 -6.25 7.33
N GLN A 504 26.13 -6.77 8.46
CA GLN A 504 26.02 -8.22 8.68
C GLN A 504 24.89 -8.79 7.81
N TYR A 505 23.71 -8.15 7.82
CA TYR A 505 22.60 -8.51 6.94
C TYR A 505 23.01 -8.49 5.46
N CYS A 506 23.74 -7.45 5.02
CA CYS A 506 24.30 -7.39 3.67
C CYS A 506 25.08 -8.65 3.29
N ARG A 507 25.98 -9.09 4.18
CA ARG A 507 26.93 -10.18 3.91
C ARG A 507 26.32 -11.56 4.03
N GLU A 508 25.44 -11.75 5.01
CA GLU A 508 24.94 -13.07 5.39
C GLU A 508 23.62 -13.40 4.71
N VAL A 509 22.79 -12.40 4.41
CA VAL A 509 21.45 -12.58 3.82
C VAL A 509 21.43 -12.21 2.34
N GLU A 510 21.99 -11.05 1.97
CA GLU A 510 21.84 -10.51 0.61
C GLU A 510 22.98 -10.85 -0.35
N GLY A 511 24.10 -11.34 0.19
CA GLY A 511 25.31 -11.69 -0.57
C GLY A 511 26.16 -10.48 -1.00
N HIS A 512 25.92 -9.32 -0.42
CA HIS A 512 26.68 -8.10 -0.66
C HIS A 512 27.94 -8.05 0.21
N LYS A 513 29.04 -7.50 -0.31
CA LYS A 513 30.29 -7.43 0.49
C LYS A 513 30.19 -6.46 1.67
N ASP A 514 29.40 -5.41 1.54
CA ASP A 514 29.19 -4.37 2.54
C ASP A 514 27.88 -3.61 2.28
N LEU A 515 27.63 -2.54 3.03
CA LEU A 515 26.51 -1.63 2.85
C LEU A 515 26.41 -1.14 1.42
N LEU A 516 25.26 -1.37 0.81
CA LEU A 516 25.01 -1.06 -0.58
C LEU A 516 24.64 0.42 -0.72
N LEU A 517 25.20 1.11 -1.70
CA LEU A 517 24.81 2.48 -2.04
C LEU A 517 23.42 2.48 -2.69
N HIS A 518 22.55 3.42 -2.27
CA HIS A 518 21.23 3.58 -2.85
C HIS A 518 21.30 3.90 -4.35
N GLY A 519 20.51 3.21 -5.17
CA GLY A 519 20.34 3.55 -6.60
C GLY A 519 19.96 5.03 -6.84
N PRO A 520 18.96 5.57 -6.11
CA PRO A 520 18.60 6.99 -6.20
C PRO A 520 19.72 7.95 -5.77
N LEU A 521 20.55 7.59 -4.81
CA LEU A 521 21.69 8.42 -4.41
C LEU A 521 22.76 8.48 -5.52
N SER A 522 23.01 7.35 -6.19
CA SER A 522 23.86 7.31 -7.39
C SER A 522 23.35 8.26 -8.47
N LEU A 523 22.04 8.28 -8.73
CA LEU A 523 21.42 9.20 -9.67
C LEU A 523 21.63 10.67 -9.26
N VAL A 524 21.45 10.99 -7.98
CA VAL A 524 21.69 12.35 -7.45
C VAL A 524 23.13 12.78 -7.69
N PHE A 525 24.11 11.91 -7.46
CA PHE A 525 25.51 12.21 -7.78
C PHE A 525 25.72 12.49 -9.27
N MET A 526 25.21 11.63 -10.15
CA MET A 526 25.36 11.79 -11.60
C MET A 526 24.75 13.10 -12.11
N ILE A 527 23.53 13.42 -11.67
CA ILE A 527 22.84 14.67 -12.04
C ILE A 527 23.59 15.88 -11.48
N SER A 528 24.07 15.82 -10.23
CA SER A 528 24.79 16.94 -9.60
C SER A 528 26.10 17.25 -10.30
N VAL A 529 26.87 16.21 -10.65
CA VAL A 529 28.14 16.37 -11.38
C VAL A 529 27.89 16.86 -12.80
N LEU A 530 26.91 16.30 -13.53
CA LEU A 530 26.55 16.82 -14.85
C LEU A 530 26.12 18.29 -14.79
N ARG A 531 25.29 18.67 -13.82
CA ARG A 531 24.82 20.05 -13.64
C ARG A 531 25.97 21.03 -13.46
N SER A 532 27.06 20.64 -12.80
CA SER A 532 28.26 21.47 -12.64
C SER A 532 28.99 21.77 -13.96
N GLN A 533 28.74 20.99 -15.01
CA GLN A 533 29.39 21.11 -16.33
C GLN A 533 28.49 21.79 -17.37
N LEU A 534 27.27 22.18 -16.99
CA LEU A 534 26.34 22.83 -17.92
C LEU A 534 26.65 24.32 -18.04
N ARG A 535 26.40 24.88 -19.22
CA ARG A 535 26.54 26.32 -19.43
C ARG A 535 25.43 27.08 -18.71
N PRO A 536 25.65 28.35 -18.31
CA PRO A 536 24.58 29.19 -17.78
C PRO A 536 23.35 29.19 -18.70
N GLY A 537 22.17 28.92 -18.14
CA GLY A 537 20.90 28.84 -18.89
C GLY A 537 20.58 27.46 -19.49
N GLU A 538 21.50 26.50 -19.46
CA GLU A 538 21.22 25.11 -19.81
C GLU A 538 20.67 24.32 -18.62
N MET A 539 19.76 23.40 -18.91
CA MET A 539 19.22 22.45 -17.94
C MET A 539 19.17 21.03 -18.51
N ILE A 540 19.14 20.06 -17.62
CA ILE A 540 18.86 18.67 -17.98
C ILE A 540 17.36 18.57 -18.30
N LYS A 541 17.01 18.19 -19.53
CA LYS A 541 15.61 17.94 -19.93
C LYS A 541 15.20 16.50 -19.67
N ARG A 542 16.11 15.56 -19.90
CA ARG A 542 15.90 14.13 -19.67
C ARG A 542 17.17 13.46 -19.20
N PHE A 543 17.03 12.50 -18.30
CA PHE A 543 18.10 11.66 -17.81
C PHE A 543 17.63 10.21 -17.72
N ASP A 544 18.22 9.32 -18.51
CA ASP A 544 17.97 7.88 -18.46
C ASP A 544 19.17 7.21 -17.81
N TYR A 545 18.95 6.21 -16.94
CA TYR A 545 20.06 5.52 -16.27
C TYR A 545 19.73 4.08 -15.93
N ARG A 546 20.80 3.31 -15.76
CA ARG A 546 20.76 1.89 -15.38
C ARG A 546 21.90 1.56 -14.42
N ASN A 547 21.56 0.85 -13.36
CA ASN A 547 22.51 0.28 -12.43
C ASN A 547 23.00 -1.06 -13.00
N LEU A 548 24.32 -1.18 -13.15
CA LEU A 548 24.97 -2.33 -13.79
C LEU A 548 25.76 -3.17 -12.79
N ALA A 549 26.37 -2.54 -11.78
CA ALA A 549 27.11 -3.21 -10.73
C ALA A 549 26.87 -2.50 -9.37
N PRO A 550 26.97 -3.24 -8.26
CA PRO A 550 26.78 -2.68 -6.93
C PRO A 550 27.90 -1.69 -6.55
N LEU A 551 27.51 -0.61 -5.89
CA LEU A 551 28.39 0.37 -5.25
C LEU A 551 28.27 0.24 -3.75
N TYR A 552 29.33 0.53 -3.00
CA TYR A 552 29.40 0.26 -1.56
C TYR A 552 29.80 1.50 -0.76
N ALA A 553 29.35 1.56 0.49
CA ALA A 553 29.78 2.60 1.40
C ALA A 553 31.28 2.51 1.68
N ASN A 554 31.89 3.66 1.96
CA ASN A 554 33.31 3.83 2.27
C ASN A 554 34.27 3.40 1.14
N GLU A 555 33.77 3.15 -0.07
CA GLU A 555 34.60 2.90 -1.25
C GLU A 555 34.58 4.11 -2.19
N GLU A 556 35.73 4.45 -2.76
CA GLU A 556 35.80 5.48 -3.77
C GLU A 556 35.01 5.07 -5.02
N LEU A 557 34.15 5.98 -5.47
CA LEU A 557 33.51 5.95 -6.78
C LEU A 557 33.89 7.20 -7.56
N ARG A 558 33.90 7.08 -8.88
CA ARG A 558 34.24 8.18 -9.78
C ARG A 558 33.05 8.47 -10.70
N VAL A 559 32.45 9.64 -10.55
CA VAL A 559 31.35 10.10 -11.39
C VAL A 559 31.93 10.82 -12.60
N CYS A 560 31.68 10.27 -13.77
CA CYS A 560 32.29 10.65 -15.04
C CYS A 560 31.24 11.27 -15.98
N VAL A 561 31.62 12.35 -16.66
CA VAL A 561 30.79 13.04 -17.66
C VAL A 561 31.54 13.07 -18.98
N GLY A 562 30.80 12.77 -20.05
CA GLY A 562 31.31 12.82 -21.40
C GLY A 562 30.29 13.36 -22.40
N LYS A 563 30.63 14.43 -23.11
CA LYS A 563 29.83 15.00 -24.20
C LYS A 563 29.88 14.09 -25.43
N LYS A 564 28.76 13.87 -26.12
CA LYS A 564 28.75 13.10 -27.37
C LYS A 564 29.11 13.99 -28.55
N VAL A 565 30.17 13.62 -29.28
CA VAL A 565 30.74 14.40 -30.40
C VAL A 565 29.69 14.66 -31.50
N ASP A 566 28.82 13.68 -31.79
CA ASP A 566 27.86 13.78 -32.90
C ASP A 566 26.56 14.54 -32.56
N LYS A 567 26.33 14.88 -31.29
CA LYS A 567 25.07 15.50 -30.82
C LYS A 567 25.35 16.51 -29.71
N ASN A 568 25.44 17.80 -30.07
CA ASN A 568 25.82 18.91 -29.18
C ASN A 568 25.08 18.98 -27.83
N ASN A 569 23.89 18.39 -27.74
CA ASN A 569 22.98 18.48 -26.59
C ASN A 569 22.86 17.15 -25.81
N LYS A 570 23.68 16.13 -26.11
CA LYS A 570 23.64 14.84 -25.41
C LYS A 570 24.92 14.56 -24.64
N TYR A 571 24.74 14.15 -23.40
CA TYR A 571 25.83 13.72 -22.51
C TYR A 571 25.67 12.24 -22.16
N GLU A 572 26.79 11.56 -22.04
CA GLU A 572 26.91 10.28 -21.37
C GLU A 572 27.45 10.55 -19.97
N VAL A 573 26.80 10.00 -18.96
CA VAL A 573 27.22 10.14 -17.57
C VAL A 573 27.30 8.75 -16.99
N TRP A 574 28.35 8.45 -16.25
CA TRP A 574 28.50 7.12 -15.66
C TRP A 574 29.22 7.20 -14.32
N ILE A 575 29.10 6.14 -13.53
CA ILE A 575 29.89 5.96 -12.32
C ILE A 575 30.82 4.78 -12.54
N GLU A 576 32.11 4.99 -12.30
CA GLU A 576 33.10 3.93 -12.16
C GLU A 576 33.20 3.52 -10.69
N GLY A 577 33.09 2.22 -10.40
CA GLY A 577 33.40 1.70 -9.07
C GLY A 577 34.91 1.61 -8.85
N LYS A 578 35.32 1.15 -7.65
CA LYS A 578 36.74 0.99 -7.25
C LYS A 578 37.61 0.26 -8.29
N GLU A 579 37.04 -0.72 -9.00
CA GLU A 579 37.72 -1.53 -10.02
C GLU A 579 37.76 -0.88 -11.42
N GLY A 580 37.28 0.35 -11.57
CA GLY A 580 37.30 1.11 -12.83
C GLY A 580 36.27 0.68 -13.89
N GLY A 581 35.34 -0.23 -13.53
CA GLY A 581 34.21 -0.63 -14.37
C GLY A 581 32.98 0.26 -14.23
N TYR A 582 32.12 0.28 -15.24
CA TYR A 582 30.79 0.87 -15.14
C TYR A 582 29.98 0.22 -14.02
N ALA A 583 29.69 1.01 -12.98
CA ALA A 583 28.73 0.64 -11.94
C ALA A 583 27.33 1.18 -12.26
N VAL A 584 27.24 2.40 -12.78
CA VAL A 584 26.00 3.01 -13.26
C VAL A 584 26.28 3.66 -14.61
N LYS A 585 25.36 3.50 -15.56
CA LYS A 585 25.45 4.13 -16.88
C LYS A 585 24.20 4.94 -17.15
N GLY A 586 24.37 6.16 -17.66
CA GLY A 586 23.28 7.04 -17.99
C GLY A 586 23.52 7.88 -19.24
N SER A 587 22.43 8.41 -19.78
CA SER A 587 22.45 9.39 -20.86
C SER A 587 21.53 10.54 -20.54
N ALA A 588 22.02 11.76 -20.76
CA ALA A 588 21.27 12.97 -20.54
C ALA A 588 21.05 13.73 -21.85
N VAL A 589 19.88 14.35 -21.96
CA VAL A 589 19.58 15.38 -22.95
C VAL A 589 19.53 16.71 -22.22
N VAL A 590 20.35 17.66 -22.67
CA VAL A 590 20.48 18.99 -22.10
C VAL A 590 20.00 20.01 -23.13
N GLY A 591 19.40 21.10 -22.69
CA GLY A 591 19.06 22.21 -23.57
C GLY A 591 18.68 23.46 -22.77
N PRO A 592 18.38 24.56 -23.47
CA PRO A 592 17.84 25.75 -22.84
C PRO A 592 16.43 25.51 -22.31
N LEU A 593 15.96 26.40 -21.44
CA LEU A 593 14.53 26.56 -21.16
C LEU A 593 13.80 26.94 -22.45
N ASP A 594 12.65 26.34 -22.68
CA ASP A 594 11.80 26.67 -23.80
C ASP A 594 11.03 27.95 -23.47
N ASN A 595 11.14 28.95 -24.35
CA ASN A 595 10.27 30.12 -24.29
C ASN A 595 8.87 29.64 -24.64
N GLY A 596 7.97 29.58 -23.65
CA GLY A 596 6.58 29.13 -23.87
C GLY A 596 5.95 29.89 -25.04
N GLN A 597 5.17 29.18 -25.88
CA GLN A 597 4.32 29.84 -26.86
C GLN A 597 3.41 30.81 -26.12
N GLN A 598 3.54 32.11 -26.40
CA GLN A 598 2.41 33.02 -26.27
C GLN A 598 1.43 32.62 -27.37
N GLY A 599 0.31 32.02 -26.99
CA GLY A 599 -0.73 31.57 -27.90
C GLY A 599 -1.76 30.74 -27.17
#